data_AF-A0A924YFK4-F1
#
_entry.id   AF-A0A924YFK4-F1
#
_cell.length_a   1.000
_cell.length_b   1.000
_cell.length_c   1.000
_cell.angle_alpha   90.00
_cell.angle_beta   90.00
_cell.angle_gamma   90.00
#
_symmetry.space_group_name_H-M   'P 1'
#
loop_
_entity.id
_entity.type
_entity.pdbx_description
1 polymer ?
#
loop_
_entity_poly.entity_id
_entity_poly.type
_entity_poly.pdbx_seq_one_letter_code
_entity_poly.pdbx_strand_id
1 'polypeptide(L)'
;GSRCSVLRAGDGLSIRWQSGAWACVTGLEKNGFASANYSVSQLLWICGITSLVFCGPAVGAVLAGEVRTGFVAAAVLSHFLYGLNAWLFGHSFWLFPMLMPSGLAFVFAFLRSGWITLRQGGVRWRDTFYPLEVLRRGVFR
;
A
#
# COMPACT_ATOMS: atom_id res chain seq x y z
N GLY A 1 -19.52 -28.92 -8.30
CA GLY A 1 -18.20 -28.43 -7.86
C GLY A 1 -17.48 -27.84 -9.06
N SER A 2 -17.38 -26.52 -9.14
CA SER A 2 -16.72 -25.84 -10.24
C SER A 2 -15.22 -25.93 -10.04
N ARG A 3 -14.50 -26.65 -10.91
CA ARG A 3 -13.04 -26.67 -10.90
C ARG A 3 -12.55 -25.32 -11.44
N CYS A 4 -12.01 -24.48 -10.56
CA CYS A 4 -11.23 -23.32 -10.98
C CYS A 4 -9.83 -23.81 -11.36
N SER A 5 -9.42 -23.59 -12.61
CA SER A 5 -8.07 -23.88 -13.08
C SER A 5 -7.36 -22.55 -13.36
N VAL A 6 -6.16 -22.37 -12.80
CA VAL A 6 -5.32 -21.20 -13.02
C VAL A 6 -4.20 -21.59 -13.99
N LEU A 7 -4.05 -20.83 -15.06
CA LEU A 7 -2.96 -20.99 -16.03
C LEU A 7 -2.06 -19.74 -15.97
N ARG A 8 -0.74 -19.95 -15.93
CA ARG A 8 0.24 -18.85 -15.95
C ARG A 8 0.37 -18.35 -17.38
N ALA A 9 -0.07 -17.11 -17.63
CA ALA A 9 -0.11 -16.55 -18.98
C ALA A 9 1.26 -16.11 -19.55
N GLY A 10 2.35 -16.15 -18.76
CA GLY A 10 3.67 -15.70 -19.20
C GLY A 10 3.61 -14.29 -19.80
N ASP A 11 4.21 -14.11 -20.97
CA ASP A 11 4.15 -12.87 -21.76
C ASP A 11 2.96 -12.83 -22.75
N GLY A 12 2.13 -13.88 -22.80
CA GLY A 12 1.02 -14.01 -23.76
C GLY A 12 -0.19 -13.14 -23.45
N LEU A 13 -0.27 -12.57 -22.22
CA LEU A 13 -1.37 -11.71 -21.81
C LEU A 13 -0.90 -10.69 -20.78
N SER A 14 -1.00 -9.41 -21.12
CA SER A 14 -0.84 -8.31 -20.16
C SER A 14 -2.17 -7.57 -20.01
N ILE A 15 -2.61 -7.39 -18.77
CA ILE A 15 -3.81 -6.61 -18.46
C ILE A 15 -3.36 -5.43 -17.62
N ARG A 16 -3.77 -4.22 -18.04
CA ARG A 16 -3.58 -3.03 -17.23
C ARG A 16 -4.50 -3.12 -16.01
N TRP A 17 -3.91 -3.38 -14.84
CA TRP A 17 -4.67 -3.57 -13.60
C TRP A 17 -5.33 -2.28 -13.09
N GLN A 18 -4.57 -1.17 -13.07
CA GLN A 18 -5.06 0.15 -12.66
C GLN A 18 -4.52 1.21 -13.62
N SER A 19 -5.32 2.23 -13.89
CA SER A 19 -4.94 3.36 -14.75
C SER A 19 -4.70 4.63 -13.94
N GLY A 20 -3.43 4.88 -13.58
CA GLY A 20 -2.99 6.09 -12.89
C GLY A 20 -3.06 6.00 -11.36
N ALA A 21 -2.43 6.98 -10.69
CA ALA A 21 -2.25 6.97 -9.24
C ALA A 21 -3.58 6.96 -8.47
N TRP A 22 -4.56 7.73 -8.91
CA TRP A 22 -5.87 7.77 -8.26
C TRP A 22 -6.65 6.46 -8.39
N ALA A 23 -6.53 5.76 -9.52
CA ALA A 23 -7.13 4.44 -9.69
C ALA A 23 -6.49 3.41 -8.74
N CYS A 24 -5.17 3.50 -8.51
CA CYS A 24 -4.50 2.68 -7.49
C CYS A 24 -5.03 2.97 -6.08
N VAL A 25 -5.17 4.25 -5.71
CA VAL A 25 -5.69 4.66 -4.39
C VAL A 25 -7.14 4.22 -4.18
N THR A 26 -8.02 4.44 -5.14
CA THR A 26 -9.43 4.02 -5.07
C THR A 26 -9.61 2.51 -5.23
N GLY A 27 -8.69 1.83 -5.90
CA GLY A 27 -8.60 0.38 -5.91
C GLY A 27 -8.30 -0.20 -4.53
N LEU A 28 -7.30 0.37 -3.85
CA LEU A 28 -6.93 -0.01 -2.48
C LEU A 28 -8.02 0.34 -1.46
N GLU A 29 -8.82 1.39 -1.68
CA GLU A 29 -9.95 1.75 -0.82
C GLU A 29 -10.86 0.57 -0.48
N LYS A 30 -11.10 -0.34 -1.43
CA LYS A 30 -12.04 -1.45 -1.23
C LYS A 30 -11.55 -2.50 -0.24
N ASN A 31 -10.22 -2.66 -0.13
CA ASN A 31 -9.60 -3.77 0.60
C ASN A 31 -8.55 -3.34 1.64
N GLY A 32 -8.23 -2.04 1.71
CA GLY A 32 -7.17 -1.52 2.58
C GLY A 32 -7.46 -1.82 4.06
N PHE A 33 -8.68 -1.54 4.52
CA PHE A 33 -9.04 -1.82 5.92
C PHE A 33 -9.19 -3.31 6.23
N ALA A 34 -9.55 -4.12 5.24
CA ALA A 34 -9.58 -5.58 5.38
C ALA A 34 -8.16 -6.14 5.67
N SER A 35 -7.12 -5.54 5.09
CA SER A 35 -5.72 -5.90 5.37
C SER A 35 -5.30 -5.61 6.81
N ALA A 36 -6.02 -4.73 7.50
CA ALA A 36 -5.87 -4.43 8.92
C ALA A 36 -6.90 -5.16 9.79
N ASN A 37 -7.49 -6.25 9.29
CA ASN A 37 -8.53 -7.04 9.96
C ASN A 37 -9.68 -6.20 10.52
N TYR A 38 -10.03 -5.10 9.85
CA TYR A 38 -11.05 -4.15 10.29
C TYR A 38 -10.82 -3.57 11.70
N SER A 39 -9.55 -3.54 12.12
CA SER A 39 -9.06 -2.99 13.39
C SER A 39 -8.37 -1.65 13.17
N VAL A 40 -8.85 -0.61 13.86
CA VAL A 40 -8.25 0.73 13.80
C VAL A 40 -6.82 0.72 14.33
N SER A 41 -6.55 -0.05 15.40
CA SER A 41 -5.19 -0.13 15.95
C SER A 41 -4.22 -0.76 14.96
N GLN A 42 -4.61 -1.86 14.30
CA GLN A 42 -3.77 -2.49 13.28
C GLN A 42 -3.59 -1.57 12.06
N LEU A 43 -4.63 -0.84 11.67
CA LEU A 43 -4.55 0.12 10.58
C LEU A 43 -3.52 1.22 10.89
N LEU A 44 -3.57 1.78 12.10
CA LEU A 44 -2.62 2.81 12.54
C LEU A 44 -1.20 2.25 12.65
N TRP A 45 -1.02 1.01 13.12
CA TRP A 45 0.29 0.34 13.13
C TRP A 45 0.86 0.17 11.72
N ILE A 46 0.06 -0.34 10.78
CA ILE A 46 0.47 -0.50 9.37
C ILE A 46 0.85 0.86 8.78
N CYS A 47 0.04 1.90 9.00
CA CYS A 47 0.30 3.24 8.49
C CYS A 47 1.54 3.88 9.13
N GLY A 48 1.74 3.70 10.43
CA GLY A 48 2.90 4.21 11.16
C GLY A 48 4.20 3.55 10.72
N ILE A 49 4.22 2.21 10.65
CA ILE A 49 5.39 1.45 10.16
C ILE A 49 5.69 1.82 8.71
N THR A 50 4.68 1.89 7.84
CA THR A 50 4.86 2.30 6.45
C THR A 50 5.45 3.71 6.38
N SER A 51 4.90 4.67 7.12
CA SER A 51 5.44 6.03 7.15
C SER A 51 6.90 6.05 7.64
N LEU A 52 7.23 5.26 8.66
CA LEU A 52 8.59 5.15 9.17
C LEU A 52 9.55 4.53 8.15
N VAL A 53 9.15 3.46 7.46
CA VAL A 53 9.99 2.78 6.47
C VAL A 53 10.26 3.68 5.26
N PHE A 54 9.23 4.35 4.74
CA PHE A 54 9.35 5.15 3.52
C PHE A 54 9.91 6.54 3.77
N CYS A 55 9.61 7.17 4.91
CA CYS A 55 10.02 8.55 5.21
C CYS A 55 11.12 8.64 6.28
N GLY A 56 11.24 7.65 7.17
CA GLY A 56 12.18 7.66 8.30
C GLY A 56 13.65 7.85 7.90
N PRO A 57 14.17 7.19 6.85
CA PRO A 57 15.52 7.44 6.35
C PRO A 57 15.75 8.91 5.98
N ALA A 58 14.81 9.54 5.28
CA ALA A 58 14.92 10.94 4.89
C ALA A 58 14.81 11.89 6.10
N VAL A 59 13.89 11.62 7.03
CA VAL A 59 13.74 12.41 8.26
C VAL A 59 15.01 12.31 9.12
N GLY A 60 15.55 11.12 9.33
CA GLY A 60 16.78 10.92 10.07
C GLY A 60 17.99 11.54 9.38
N ALA A 61 18.03 11.55 8.04
CA ALA A 61 19.08 12.21 7.26
C ALA A 61 19.12 13.73 7.47
N VAL A 62 18.04 14.34 7.99
CA VAL A 62 17.97 15.76 8.33
C VAL A 62 18.18 15.98 9.83
N LEU A 63 17.58 15.12 10.68
CA LEU A 63 17.45 15.40 12.12
C LEU A 63 18.42 14.64 13.03
N ALA A 64 19.07 13.57 12.56
CA ALA A 64 19.70 12.59 13.46
C ALA A 64 21.16 12.89 13.88
N GLY A 65 21.62 14.15 13.76
CA GLY A 65 22.91 14.59 14.32
C GLY A 65 24.10 13.68 13.96
N GLU A 66 24.70 13.05 14.97
CA GLU A 66 25.89 12.20 14.84
C GLU A 66 25.67 10.93 14.00
N VAL A 67 24.47 10.34 14.05
CA VAL A 67 24.13 9.12 13.28
C VAL A 67 23.54 9.42 11.90
N ARG A 68 23.52 10.69 11.51
CA ARG A 68 22.96 11.17 10.23
C ARG A 68 23.51 10.43 9.00
N THR A 69 24.79 10.06 9.02
CA THR A 69 25.44 9.37 7.89
C THR A 69 24.78 8.05 7.55
N GLY A 70 24.39 7.25 8.56
CA GLY A 70 23.66 6.00 8.36
C GLY A 70 22.28 6.23 7.73
N PHE A 71 21.57 7.26 8.17
CA PHE A 71 20.27 7.62 7.59
C PHE A 71 20.37 8.14 6.15
N VAL A 72 21.40 8.94 5.84
CA VAL A 72 21.67 9.37 4.46
C VAL A 72 21.94 8.16 3.56
N ALA A 73 22.79 7.23 4.00
CA ALA A 73 23.08 6.01 3.25
C ALA A 73 21.80 5.17 3.02
N ALA A 74 20.98 5.00 4.06
CA ALA A 74 19.70 4.30 3.96
C ALA A 74 18.72 4.98 3.00
N ALA A 75 18.64 6.32 3.02
CA ALA A 75 17.78 7.09 2.14
C ALA A 75 18.22 6.98 0.68
N VAL A 76 19.52 7.08 0.40
CA VAL A 76 20.06 6.93 -0.95
C VAL A 76 19.81 5.52 -1.47
N LEU A 77 20.12 4.50 -0.65
CA LEU A 77 19.94 3.10 -1.04
C LEU A 77 18.47 2.76 -1.30
N SER A 78 17.55 3.20 -0.45
CA SER A 78 16.11 2.90 -0.62
C SER A 78 15.55 3.53 -1.90
N HIS A 79 15.93 4.77 -2.20
CA HIS A 79 15.53 5.44 -3.44
C HIS A 79 16.15 4.76 -4.66
N PHE A 80 17.44 4.43 -4.61
CA PHE A 80 18.11 3.68 -5.68
C PHE A 80 17.41 2.34 -5.97
N LEU A 81 17.10 1.57 -4.92
CA LEU A 81 16.40 0.29 -5.05
C LEU A 81 14.98 0.45 -5.60
N TYR A 82 14.29 1.54 -5.27
CA TYR A 82 12.99 1.88 -5.84
C TYR A 82 13.09 2.17 -7.34
N GLY A 83 14.06 3.00 -7.75
CA GLY A 83 14.35 3.27 -9.17
C GLY A 83 14.76 2.00 -9.93
N LEU A 84 15.58 1.15 -9.31
CA LEU A 84 15.98 -0.14 -9.87
C LEU A 84 14.77 -1.06 -10.06
N ASN A 85 13.87 -1.13 -9.08
CA ASN A 85 12.61 -1.87 -9.22
C ASN A 85 11.78 -1.33 -10.39
N ALA A 86 11.61 -0.01 -10.47
CA ALA A 86 10.88 0.60 -11.58
C ALA A 86 11.47 0.17 -12.93
N TRP A 87 12.81 0.20 -13.06
CA TRP A 87 13.50 -0.25 -14.26
C TRP A 87 13.29 -1.73 -14.57
N LEU A 88 13.39 -2.61 -13.57
CA LEU A 88 13.14 -4.05 -13.73
C LEU A 88 11.70 -4.36 -14.18
N PHE A 89 10.74 -3.51 -13.84
CA PHE A 89 9.35 -3.60 -14.30
C PHE A 89 9.06 -2.83 -15.59
N GLY A 90 10.09 -2.40 -16.32
CA GLY A 90 9.94 -1.72 -17.62
C GLY A 90 9.55 -0.24 -17.53
N HIS A 91 9.73 0.38 -16.38
CA HIS A 91 9.51 1.81 -16.15
C HIS A 91 10.84 2.59 -16.05
N SER A 92 10.75 3.91 -15.99
CA SER A 92 11.94 4.77 -15.90
C SER A 92 12.60 4.65 -14.52
N PHE A 93 13.93 4.46 -14.49
CA PHE A 93 14.74 4.56 -13.26
C PHE A 93 14.57 5.92 -12.56
N TRP A 94 14.30 6.98 -13.33
CA TRP A 94 14.06 8.34 -12.83
C TRP A 94 12.79 8.48 -11.98
N LEU A 95 12.04 7.39 -11.77
CA LEU A 95 11.00 7.31 -10.75
C LEU A 95 11.55 7.16 -9.32
N PHE A 96 12.86 6.98 -9.14
CA PHE A 96 13.49 6.89 -7.80
C PHE A 96 13.00 7.92 -6.76
N PRO A 97 12.79 9.23 -7.04
CA PRO A 97 12.31 10.20 -6.05
C PRO A 97 10.84 9.96 -5.63
N MET A 98 10.10 9.10 -6.34
CA MET A 98 8.70 8.81 -6.05
C MET A 98 8.52 7.81 -4.90
N LEU A 99 9.59 7.28 -4.31
CA LEU A 99 9.51 6.38 -3.15
C LEU A 99 8.65 6.97 -2.02
N MET A 100 8.99 8.18 -1.55
CA MET A 100 8.26 8.85 -0.46
C MET A 100 6.82 9.22 -0.84
N PRO A 101 6.55 9.92 -1.97
CA PRO A 101 5.19 10.18 -2.41
C PRO A 101 4.32 8.91 -2.54
N SER A 102 4.90 7.82 -3.02
CA SER A 102 4.19 6.53 -3.16
C SER A 102 3.85 5.91 -1.81
N GLY A 103 4.79 5.92 -0.86
CA GLY A 103 4.55 5.46 0.51
C GLY A 103 3.45 6.28 1.21
N LEU A 104 3.47 7.60 1.06
CA LEU A 104 2.44 8.48 1.61
C LEU A 104 1.08 8.28 0.92
N ALA A 105 1.05 8.07 -0.39
CA ALA A 105 -0.16 7.74 -1.12
C ALA A 105 -0.77 6.40 -0.66
N PHE A 106 0.07 5.41 -0.35
CA PHE A 106 -0.36 4.14 0.24
C PHE A 106 -1.00 4.35 1.62
N VAL A 107 -0.34 5.09 2.50
CA VAL A 107 -0.86 5.43 3.84
C VAL A 107 -2.19 6.16 3.73
N PHE A 108 -2.29 7.15 2.85
CA PHE A 108 -3.53 7.85 2.56
C PHE A 108 -4.64 6.91 2.10
N ALA A 109 -4.36 6.01 1.15
CA ALA A 109 -5.34 5.05 0.65
C ALA A 109 -5.88 4.13 1.76
N PHE A 110 -4.99 3.66 2.66
CA PHE A 110 -5.36 2.79 3.79
C PHE A 110 -6.20 3.52 4.83
N LEU A 111 -5.78 4.73 5.24
CA LEU A 111 -6.55 5.56 6.17
C LEU A 111 -7.93 5.89 5.59
N ARG A 112 -7.98 6.25 4.30
CA ARG A 112 -9.24 6.57 3.62
C ARG A 112 -10.15 5.34 3.49
N SER A 113 -9.59 4.15 3.23
CA SER A 113 -10.32 2.87 3.25
C SER A 113 -10.97 2.63 4.61
N GLY A 114 -10.19 2.77 5.69
CA GLY A 114 -10.68 2.62 7.07
C GLY A 114 -11.77 3.62 7.41
N TRP A 115 -11.53 4.90 7.11
CA TRP A 115 -12.50 5.97 7.33
C TRP A 115 -13.84 5.69 6.65
N ILE A 116 -13.83 5.37 5.36
CA ILE A 116 -15.06 5.11 4.58
C ILE A 116 -15.80 3.90 5.14
N THR A 117 -15.10 2.80 5.40
CA THR A 117 -15.70 1.57 5.94
C THR A 117 -16.33 1.80 7.32
N LEU A 118 -15.64 2.53 8.20
CA LEU A 118 -16.16 2.87 9.54
C LEU A 118 -17.38 3.79 9.43
N ARG A 119 -17.32 4.82 8.59
CA ARG A 119 -18.43 5.75 8.37
C ARG A 119 -19.67 5.08 7.79
N GLN A 120 -19.48 4.08 6.93
CA GLN A 120 -20.57 3.30 6.32
C GLN A 120 -21.06 2.15 7.22
N GLY A 121 -20.32 1.78 8.26
CA GLY A 121 -20.62 0.62 9.10
C GLY A 121 -20.42 -0.73 8.39
N GLY A 122 -19.65 -0.76 7.29
CA GLY A 122 -19.48 -1.95 6.47
C GLY A 122 -18.90 -1.64 5.09
N VAL A 123 -18.83 -2.66 4.24
CA VAL A 123 -18.30 -2.56 2.87
C VAL A 123 -19.39 -2.98 1.90
N ARG A 124 -19.65 -2.15 0.88
CA ARG A 124 -20.50 -2.55 -0.25
C ARG A 124 -19.64 -3.15 -1.35
N TRP A 125 -19.93 -4.39 -1.71
CA TRP A 125 -19.27 -5.09 -2.79
C TRP A 125 -20.31 -5.59 -3.79
N ARG A 126 -20.22 -5.08 -5.03
CA ARG A 126 -21.27 -5.24 -6.05
C ARG A 126 -22.61 -4.80 -5.45
N ASP A 127 -23.61 -5.67 -5.51
CA ASP A 127 -24.97 -5.39 -5.06
C ASP A 127 -25.23 -5.85 -3.62
N THR A 128 -24.19 -6.20 -2.85
CA THR A 128 -24.33 -6.70 -1.47
C THR A 128 -23.61 -5.80 -0.48
N PHE A 129 -24.29 -5.43 0.60
CA PHE A 129 -23.70 -4.73 1.73
C PHE A 129 -23.28 -5.72 2.81
N TYR A 130 -22.01 -5.66 3.21
CA TYR A 130 -21.42 -6.49 4.24
C TYR A 130 -21.21 -5.66 5.52
N PRO A 131 -22.02 -5.87 6.58
CA PRO A 131 -21.86 -5.16 7.84
C PRO A 131 -20.50 -5.44 8.48
N LEU A 132 -19.93 -4.41 9.12
CA LEU A 132 -18.59 -4.47 9.72
C LEU A 132 -18.46 -5.58 10.79
N GLU A 133 -19.53 -5.86 11.52
CA GLU A 133 -19.60 -6.92 12.54
C GLU A 133 -19.48 -8.32 11.93
N VAL A 134 -20.06 -8.53 10.75
CA VAL A 134 -19.93 -9.79 10.01
C VAL A 134 -18.50 -9.94 9.50
N LEU A 135 -17.95 -8.87 8.93
CA LEU A 135 -16.58 -8.85 8.41
C LEU A 135 -15.55 -9.14 9.51
N ARG A 136 -15.69 -8.55 10.70
CA ARG A 136 -14.81 -8.81 11.85
C ARG A 136 -14.89 -10.24 12.37
N ARG A 137 -16.06 -10.88 12.30
CA ARG A 137 -16.23 -12.30 12.69
C ARG A 137 -15.61 -13.26 11.69
N GLY A 138 -15.54 -12.87 10.41
CA GLY A 138 -14.94 -13.66 9.34
C GLY A 138 -13.41 -13.57 9.27
N VAL A 139 -12.77 -12.78 10.13
CA VAL A 139 -11.30 -12.71 10.21
C VAL A 139 -10.79 -14.01 10.85
N PHE A 140 -10.03 -14.79 10.08
CA PHE A 140 -9.28 -15.92 10.59
C PHE A 140 -8.18 -15.40 11.53
N ARG A 141 -8.19 -15.87 12.78
CA ARG A 141 -7.19 -15.54 13.80
C ARG A 141 -6.08 -16.57 13.84
#